data_AF-A0A9P6D6X9-F1
#
_entry.id   AF-A0A9P6D6X9-F1
#
_cell.length_a   1.000
_cell.length_b   1.000
_cell.length_c   1.000
_cell.angle_alpha   90.00
_cell.angle_beta   90.00
_cell.angle_gamma   90.00
#
_symmetry.space_group_name_H-M   'P 1'
#
loop_
_entity.id
_entity.type
_entity.pdbx_description
1 polymer ?
#
loop_
_entity_poly.entity_id
_entity_poly.type
_entity_poly.pdbx_seq_one_letter_code
_entity_poly.pdbx_strand_id
1 'polypeptide(L)'
;MTNSAPYMGNAPQASSSPPKSRQLDAPNDDSEARLIHAIIEGNVETVDQVHERSLSSPPRRARHTEGGLFLPPALAFVKPNSSEQVFPSILTKPSVTLDEVLNVIERPEMLWDCWGPQSLDYYDLSDLWAAYTCGGNAFDYDGNHLGAKPPLEALEKKFKSKWRKLAKPKTAWGRIRMIPEYIISESNARDVSPRVIMDELEALRDLDGGEPCGLSALSKLLKAHISGRLQAQTNATDANTEDTNGNVDPPSGSKKRKAQGCILRQSDKKKKFVF
;
A
#
# COMPACT_ATOMS: atom_id res chain seq x y z
N MET A 1 -2.50 -71.13 43.01
CA MET A 1 -3.65 -71.31 43.91
C MET A 1 -4.10 -69.93 44.36
N THR A 2 -5.39 -69.59 44.14
CA THR A 2 -6.32 -68.82 45.02
C THR A 2 -5.78 -67.63 45.86
N ASN A 3 -6.45 -66.50 46.12
CA ASN A 3 -7.77 -65.90 45.86
C ASN A 3 -7.68 -64.42 46.39
N SER A 4 -8.54 -63.42 46.15
CA SER A 4 -9.74 -63.22 45.31
C SER A 4 -10.01 -61.68 45.18
N ALA A 5 -10.92 -61.28 44.28
CA ALA A 5 -11.59 -59.96 44.30
C ALA A 5 -12.97 -60.09 45.01
N PRO A 6 -13.97 -59.17 44.90
CA PRO A 6 -13.98 -57.71 44.64
C PRO A 6 -14.84 -56.94 45.71
N TYR A 7 -14.97 -55.60 45.62
CA TYR A 7 -16.17 -54.83 46.07
C TYR A 7 -16.06 -53.41 45.45
N MET A 8 -17.00 -52.85 44.66
CA MET A 8 -18.45 -52.60 44.75
C MET A 8 -18.88 -51.39 45.59
N GLY A 9 -19.62 -50.47 44.94
CA GLY A 9 -20.36 -49.35 45.54
C GLY A 9 -19.92 -47.96 45.06
N ASN A 10 -20.81 -47.05 44.66
CA ASN A 10 -22.22 -47.17 44.28
C ASN A 10 -22.65 -45.95 43.44
N ALA A 11 -23.61 -46.12 42.52
CA ALA A 11 -24.30 -45.01 41.87
C ALA A 11 -25.63 -44.71 42.59
N PRO A 12 -26.10 -43.45 42.56
CA PRO A 12 -27.44 -43.17 42.03
C PRO A 12 -27.41 -41.96 41.08
N GLN A 13 -27.89 -42.10 39.84
CA GLN A 13 -29.28 -41.93 39.39
C GLN A 13 -29.84 -40.49 39.46
N ALA A 14 -29.81 -39.86 38.29
CA ALA A 14 -30.89 -39.12 37.61
C ALA A 14 -31.86 -38.24 38.42
N SER A 15 -31.93 -36.97 38.01
CA SER A 15 -33.22 -36.27 37.85
C SER A 15 -33.25 -35.50 36.53
N SER A 16 -34.34 -35.68 35.78
CA SER A 16 -34.59 -35.07 34.47
C SER A 16 -35.47 -33.84 34.62
N SER A 17 -35.20 -32.76 33.87
CA SER A 17 -36.21 -31.74 33.55
C SER A 17 -35.90 -31.03 32.22
N PRO A 18 -36.92 -30.59 31.46
CA PRO A 18 -36.77 -30.24 30.05
C PRO A 18 -36.42 -28.74 29.82
N PRO A 19 -36.02 -28.35 28.61
CA PRO A 19 -35.70 -26.96 28.29
C PRO A 19 -36.95 -26.07 28.33
N LYS A 20 -36.83 -24.87 28.93
CA LYS A 20 -37.83 -23.81 28.78
C LYS A 20 -37.78 -23.25 27.35
N SER A 21 -38.84 -23.50 26.59
CA SER A 21 -39.12 -22.79 25.33
C SER A 21 -39.13 -21.28 25.60
N ARG A 22 -38.20 -20.54 24.99
CA ARG A 22 -38.22 -19.08 25.02
C ARG A 22 -39.19 -18.60 23.94
N GLN A 23 -40.19 -17.85 24.38
CA GLN A 23 -41.26 -17.30 23.55
C GLN A 23 -40.67 -16.45 22.42
N LEU A 24 -41.15 -16.68 21.19
CA LEU A 24 -40.92 -15.78 20.06
C LEU A 24 -41.96 -14.67 20.15
N ASP A 25 -41.54 -13.48 20.59
CA ASP A 25 -42.36 -12.28 20.45
C ASP A 25 -42.38 -11.85 18.97
N ALA A 26 -43.58 -11.71 18.41
CA ALA A 26 -43.74 -11.27 17.03
C ALA A 26 -43.34 -9.78 16.90
N PRO A 27 -42.54 -9.40 15.89
CA PRO A 27 -42.34 -7.99 15.57
C PRO A 27 -43.66 -7.40 15.07
N ASN A 28 -44.10 -6.32 15.73
CA ASN A 28 -45.36 -5.66 15.43
C ASN A 28 -45.30 -4.98 14.05
N ASP A 29 -46.26 -5.30 13.19
CA ASP A 29 -46.35 -4.83 11.81
C ASP A 29 -47.08 -3.48 11.75
N ASP A 30 -46.32 -2.37 11.69
CA ASP A 30 -46.90 -1.02 11.62
C ASP A 30 -45.93 0.06 11.06
N SER A 31 -45.03 -0.32 10.13
CA SER A 31 -44.05 0.62 9.54
C SER A 31 -44.06 0.75 8.01
N GLU A 32 -44.70 -0.17 7.26
CA GLU A 32 -44.89 0.00 5.81
C GLU A 32 -46.00 1.01 5.45
N ALA A 33 -46.92 1.31 6.38
CA ALA A 33 -48.08 2.18 6.12
C ALA A 33 -47.79 3.70 6.06
N ARG A 34 -46.54 4.15 6.25
CA ARG A 34 -46.20 5.59 6.36
C ARG A 34 -45.36 6.18 5.23
N LEU A 35 -44.93 5.41 4.23
CA LEU A 35 -44.19 5.95 3.08
C LEU A 35 -45.06 6.14 1.82
N ILE A 36 -46.22 5.48 1.74
CA ILE A 36 -47.11 5.52 0.56
C ILE A 36 -47.92 6.83 0.47
N HIS A 37 -48.06 7.57 1.58
CA HIS A 37 -48.89 8.79 1.63
C HIS A 37 -48.20 10.09 1.15
N ALA A 38 -46.97 10.01 0.63
CA ALA A 38 -46.20 11.16 0.14
C ALA A 38 -46.25 11.34 -1.40
N ILE A 39 -47.04 10.54 -2.11
CA ILE A 39 -47.04 10.46 -3.60
C ILE A 39 -48.23 11.21 -4.24
N ILE A 40 -49.18 11.70 -3.45
CA ILE A 40 -50.40 12.35 -3.95
C ILE A 40 -50.52 13.76 -3.35
N GLU A 41 -49.91 14.76 -4.01
CA GLU A 41 -50.43 16.14 -4.24
C GLU A 41 -49.33 17.13 -4.73
N GLY A 42 -49.17 17.21 -6.06
CA GLY A 42 -49.15 18.48 -6.81
C GLY A 42 -47.94 19.45 -6.77
N ASN A 43 -47.08 19.35 -7.80
CA ASN A 43 -46.52 20.45 -8.64
C ASN A 43 -45.67 21.58 -7.97
N VAL A 44 -44.69 22.24 -8.60
CA VAL A 44 -44.44 22.58 -10.03
C VAL A 44 -42.94 22.52 -10.39
N GLU A 45 -42.68 22.01 -11.59
CA GLU A 45 -41.58 22.21 -12.58
C GLU A 45 -40.48 23.28 -12.26
N THR A 46 -39.18 23.06 -12.53
CA THR A 46 -38.63 22.98 -13.90
C THR A 46 -37.16 22.51 -13.97
N VAL A 47 -36.84 21.73 -15.02
CA VAL A 47 -35.58 21.69 -15.81
C VAL A 47 -34.21 21.64 -15.10
N ASP A 48 -33.64 20.43 -14.91
CA ASP A 48 -32.46 19.94 -15.67
C ASP A 48 -32.01 18.54 -15.17
N GLN A 49 -32.71 17.48 -15.60
CA GLN A 49 -32.27 16.10 -15.33
C GLN A 49 -32.89 15.09 -16.30
N VAL A 50 -32.32 14.97 -17.50
CA VAL A 50 -32.68 13.89 -18.45
C VAL A 50 -31.42 13.30 -19.09
N HIS A 51 -30.80 12.34 -18.39
CA HIS A 51 -30.30 11.04 -18.91
C HIS A 51 -29.34 10.31 -17.94
N GLU A 52 -29.58 10.37 -16.62
CA GLU A 52 -29.08 9.35 -15.70
C GLU A 52 -29.92 8.05 -15.84
N ARG A 53 -29.79 7.40 -17.01
CA ARG A 53 -30.37 6.07 -17.31
C ARG A 53 -29.34 5.15 -17.96
N SER A 54 -28.35 4.79 -17.17
CA SER A 54 -27.68 3.48 -17.22
C SER A 54 -27.32 3.15 -15.78
N LEU A 55 -28.28 2.60 -15.02
CA LEU A 55 -28.39 1.15 -14.87
C LEU A 55 -27.02 0.50 -14.65
N SER A 56 -26.86 -0.04 -13.45
CA SER A 56 -25.82 -0.97 -13.02
C SER A 56 -25.26 -1.80 -14.18
N SER A 57 -24.15 -1.34 -14.75
CA SER A 57 -23.21 -2.29 -15.31
C SER A 57 -22.74 -3.15 -14.13
N PRO A 58 -22.84 -4.49 -14.18
CA PRO A 58 -22.06 -5.31 -13.26
C PRO A 58 -20.58 -4.88 -13.41
N PRO A 59 -19.75 -4.98 -12.35
CA PRO A 59 -18.35 -4.62 -12.44
C PRO A 59 -17.77 -5.28 -13.70
N ARG A 60 -17.37 -4.45 -14.68
CA ARG A 60 -16.96 -4.95 -16.00
C ARG A 60 -15.84 -5.94 -15.74
N ARG A 61 -16.11 -7.23 -16.00
CA ARG A 61 -15.16 -8.33 -15.74
C ARG A 61 -13.79 -7.85 -16.19
N ALA A 62 -12.83 -7.87 -15.25
CA ALA A 62 -11.48 -7.44 -15.55
C ALA A 62 -11.03 -8.19 -16.81
N ARG A 63 -10.54 -7.48 -17.83
CA ARG A 63 -10.10 -8.15 -19.06
C ARG A 63 -8.82 -8.90 -18.71
N HIS A 64 -8.96 -10.17 -18.39
CA HIS A 64 -7.82 -11.04 -18.16
C HIS A 64 -7.08 -11.28 -19.47
N THR A 65 -5.77 -11.44 -19.34
CA THR A 65 -4.88 -11.91 -20.39
C THR A 65 -4.50 -13.35 -20.04
N GLU A 66 -4.07 -14.17 -21.00
CA GLU A 66 -3.74 -15.59 -20.72
C GLU A 66 -2.60 -15.76 -19.69
N GLY A 67 -1.77 -14.73 -19.48
CA GLY A 67 -0.79 -14.66 -18.40
C GLY A 67 -1.34 -14.19 -17.04
N GLY A 68 -2.66 -14.05 -16.89
CA GLY A 68 -3.32 -13.71 -15.62
C GLY A 68 -3.10 -12.28 -15.14
N LEU A 69 -2.55 -11.35 -15.93
CA LEU A 69 -2.33 -9.97 -15.50
C LEU A 69 -3.68 -9.23 -15.33
N PHE A 70 -3.89 -8.64 -14.16
CA PHE A 70 -5.04 -7.78 -13.86
C PHE A 70 -4.85 -6.42 -14.55
N LEU A 71 -5.63 -6.13 -15.61
CA LEU A 71 -5.52 -4.87 -16.34
C LEU A 71 -6.17 -3.69 -15.58
N PRO A 72 -5.62 -2.46 -15.69
CA PRO A 72 -6.22 -1.26 -15.11
C PRO A 72 -7.49 -0.86 -15.88
N PRO A 73 -8.31 0.07 -15.34
CA PRO A 73 -9.48 0.58 -16.04
C PRO A 73 -9.16 1.10 -17.44
N ALA A 74 -10.06 0.93 -18.41
CA ALA A 74 -9.82 1.30 -19.81
C ALA A 74 -9.37 2.77 -20.00
N LEU A 75 -9.81 3.66 -19.12
CA LEU A 75 -9.43 5.07 -19.10
C LEU A 75 -7.93 5.30 -18.82
N ALA A 76 -7.22 4.35 -18.21
CA ALA A 76 -5.77 4.39 -18.00
C ALA A 76 -4.97 4.43 -19.31
N PHE A 77 -5.56 3.95 -20.41
CA PHE A 77 -4.97 3.89 -21.74
C PHE A 77 -5.39 5.03 -22.66
N VAL A 78 -6.30 5.90 -22.23
CA VAL A 78 -6.82 7.02 -23.03
C VAL A 78 -6.11 8.30 -22.66
N LYS A 79 -5.51 8.97 -23.66
CA LYS A 79 -4.81 10.25 -23.48
C LYS A 79 -5.72 11.29 -22.79
N PRO A 80 -5.23 12.03 -21.77
CA PRO A 80 -6.01 13.09 -21.12
C PRO A 80 -6.58 14.09 -22.13
N ASN A 81 -7.85 14.44 -21.97
CA ASN A 81 -8.60 15.36 -22.83
C ASN A 81 -8.77 14.91 -24.31
N SER A 82 -8.52 13.64 -24.62
CA SER A 82 -8.89 13.05 -25.92
C SER A 82 -10.41 12.88 -26.02
N SER A 83 -11.00 13.27 -27.14
CA SER A 83 -12.37 12.88 -27.53
C SER A 83 -12.44 11.42 -27.98
N GLU A 84 -11.32 10.85 -28.46
CA GLU A 84 -11.23 9.47 -28.92
C GLU A 84 -10.84 8.53 -27.78
N GLN A 85 -11.71 7.55 -27.50
CA GLN A 85 -11.44 6.43 -26.59
C GLN A 85 -10.98 5.20 -27.36
N VAL A 86 -9.79 5.28 -27.97
CA VAL A 86 -9.17 4.10 -28.63
C VAL A 86 -8.53 3.21 -27.58
N PHE A 87 -9.08 2.01 -27.38
CA PHE A 87 -8.45 1.00 -26.54
C PHE A 87 -7.27 0.37 -27.32
N PRO A 88 -6.06 0.27 -26.75
CA PRO A 88 -4.89 -0.24 -27.48
C PRO A 88 -5.11 -1.66 -28.03
N SER A 89 -4.88 -1.86 -29.32
CA SER A 89 -5.01 -3.16 -29.99
C SER A 89 -4.06 -4.23 -29.44
N ILE A 90 -2.97 -3.83 -28.79
CA ILE A 90 -2.08 -4.76 -28.09
C ILE A 90 -2.82 -5.54 -26.99
N LEU A 91 -3.79 -4.92 -26.34
CA LEU A 91 -4.59 -5.51 -25.25
C LEU A 91 -5.74 -6.39 -25.76
N THR A 92 -5.88 -6.57 -27.08
CA THR A 92 -6.79 -7.57 -27.67
C THR A 92 -6.04 -8.84 -28.10
N LYS A 93 -4.71 -8.91 -27.93
CA LYS A 93 -3.95 -10.15 -28.07
C LYS A 93 -4.32 -11.13 -26.94
N PRO A 94 -4.29 -12.45 -27.18
CA PRO A 94 -4.56 -13.45 -26.13
C PRO A 94 -3.52 -13.37 -24.99
N SER A 95 -2.26 -13.14 -25.33
CA SER A 95 -1.17 -12.88 -24.40
C SER A 95 -0.54 -11.50 -24.64
N VAL A 96 -0.19 -10.84 -23.54
CA VAL A 96 0.59 -9.60 -23.50
C VAL A 96 1.58 -9.67 -22.35
N THR A 97 2.76 -9.10 -22.55
CA THR A 97 3.76 -8.94 -21.50
C THR A 97 3.44 -7.71 -20.64
N LEU A 98 3.96 -7.68 -19.41
CA LEU A 98 3.83 -6.50 -18.55
C LEU A 98 4.40 -5.25 -19.22
N ASP A 99 5.58 -5.30 -19.85
CA ASP A 99 6.16 -4.11 -20.47
C ASP A 99 5.32 -3.59 -21.65
N GLU A 100 4.75 -4.46 -22.48
CA GLU A 100 3.77 -4.06 -23.52
C GLU A 100 2.59 -3.27 -22.91
N VAL A 101 2.03 -3.71 -21.78
CA VAL A 101 0.96 -2.99 -21.07
C VAL A 101 1.47 -1.67 -20.49
N LEU A 102 2.66 -1.67 -19.89
CA LEU A 102 3.28 -0.46 -19.32
C LEU A 102 3.65 0.59 -20.38
N ASN A 103 3.88 0.19 -21.63
CA ASN A 103 4.18 1.08 -22.75
C ASN A 103 2.95 1.81 -23.31
N VAL A 104 1.73 1.29 -23.09
CA VAL A 104 0.48 1.89 -23.62
C VAL A 104 -0.35 2.64 -22.58
N ILE A 105 0.14 2.77 -21.34
CA ILE A 105 -0.54 3.55 -20.29
C ILE A 105 -0.26 5.05 -20.45
N GLU A 106 -1.30 5.78 -20.84
CA GLU A 106 -1.31 7.24 -21.00
C GLU A 106 -1.58 7.98 -19.67
N ARG A 107 -2.30 7.34 -18.74
CA ARG A 107 -2.77 7.95 -17.48
C ARG A 107 -2.27 7.18 -16.26
N PRO A 108 -0.95 7.25 -15.97
CA PRO A 108 -0.36 6.49 -14.88
C PRO A 108 -0.96 6.84 -13.51
N GLU A 109 -1.54 8.02 -13.32
CA GLU A 109 -2.19 8.40 -12.05
C GLU A 109 -3.36 7.48 -11.66
N MET A 110 -3.98 6.80 -12.64
CA MET A 110 -5.06 5.83 -12.38
C MET A 110 -4.55 4.47 -11.88
N LEU A 111 -3.25 4.20 -12.00
CA LEU A 111 -2.68 2.91 -11.60
C LEU A 111 -2.66 2.74 -10.08
N TRP A 112 -2.62 3.84 -9.31
CA TRP A 112 -2.62 3.76 -7.87
C TRP A 112 -3.90 3.11 -7.31
N ASP A 113 -5.05 3.38 -7.91
CA ASP A 113 -6.34 2.90 -7.37
C ASP A 113 -6.59 1.41 -7.68
N CYS A 114 -5.88 0.83 -8.66
CA CYS A 114 -6.03 -0.58 -9.06
C CYS A 114 -4.80 -1.46 -8.71
N TRP A 115 -3.60 -0.95 -8.91
CA TRP A 115 -2.32 -1.64 -8.64
C TRP A 115 -1.55 -1.09 -7.45
N GLY A 116 -2.00 0.02 -6.86
CA GLY A 116 -1.39 0.54 -5.64
C GLY A 116 -1.43 -0.49 -4.50
N PRO A 117 -0.44 -0.43 -3.60
CA PRO A 117 -0.44 -1.23 -2.38
C PRO A 117 -1.55 -0.77 -1.43
N GLN A 118 -2.00 -1.68 -0.55
CA GLN A 118 -2.90 -1.33 0.55
C GLN A 118 -2.16 -0.55 1.65
N SER A 119 -2.81 -0.28 2.80
CA SER A 119 -2.06 0.27 3.95
C SER A 119 -0.97 -0.73 4.35
N LEU A 120 0.12 -0.20 4.92
CA LEU A 120 1.26 -1.00 5.37
C LEU A 120 0.86 -2.04 6.44
N ASP A 121 -0.27 -1.81 7.11
CA ASP A 121 -0.83 -2.66 8.17
C ASP A 121 -1.58 -3.90 7.65
N TYR A 122 -1.77 -4.03 6.32
CA TYR A 122 -2.37 -5.21 5.67
C TYR A 122 -1.33 -6.24 5.21
N TYR A 123 -0.03 -5.96 5.39
CA TYR A 123 1.06 -6.82 4.95
C TYR A 123 1.80 -7.38 6.17
N ASP A 124 2.26 -8.63 6.06
CA ASP A 124 3.46 -9.05 6.79
C ASP A 124 4.73 -8.68 5.99
N LEU A 125 5.92 -8.95 6.55
CA LEU A 125 7.18 -8.56 5.91
C LEU A 125 7.41 -9.29 4.57
N SER A 126 6.98 -10.55 4.49
CA SER A 126 7.11 -11.39 3.30
C SER A 126 6.15 -10.96 2.20
N ASP A 127 4.89 -10.70 2.52
CA ASP A 127 3.89 -10.19 1.59
C ASP A 127 4.24 -8.80 1.06
N LEU A 128 4.78 -7.91 1.92
CA LEU A 128 5.28 -6.60 1.48
C LEU A 128 6.43 -6.76 0.48
N TRP A 129 7.39 -7.64 0.79
CA TRP A 129 8.54 -7.90 -0.07
C TRP A 129 8.11 -8.50 -1.42
N ALA A 130 7.26 -9.52 -1.39
CA ALA A 130 6.70 -10.16 -2.59
C ALA A 130 5.91 -9.15 -3.44
N ALA A 131 5.01 -8.36 -2.84
CA ALA A 131 4.28 -7.30 -3.54
C ALA A 131 5.22 -6.29 -4.20
N TYR A 132 6.34 -5.94 -3.55
CA TYR A 132 7.33 -5.03 -4.10
C TYR A 132 8.08 -5.61 -5.30
N THR A 133 8.62 -6.83 -5.18
CA THR A 133 9.54 -7.44 -6.17
C THR A 133 8.88 -8.31 -7.24
N CYS A 134 7.86 -9.08 -6.86
CA CYS A 134 7.18 -10.05 -7.73
C CYS A 134 5.78 -9.57 -8.15
N GLY A 135 5.20 -8.63 -7.41
CA GLY A 135 3.79 -8.27 -7.52
C GLY A 135 2.94 -9.07 -6.54
N GLY A 136 1.63 -8.89 -6.60
CA GLY A 136 0.70 -9.55 -5.68
C GLY A 136 -0.64 -9.82 -6.36
N ASN A 137 -1.53 -10.56 -5.70
CA ASN A 137 -2.81 -10.90 -6.30
C ASN A 137 -3.83 -9.76 -6.18
N ALA A 138 -4.66 -9.59 -7.21
CA ALA A 138 -5.85 -8.76 -7.17
C ALA A 138 -7.07 -9.64 -6.90
N PHE A 139 -7.96 -9.17 -6.03
CA PHE A 139 -9.23 -9.80 -5.71
C PHE A 139 -10.34 -8.77 -5.83
N ASP A 140 -11.56 -9.20 -6.17
CA ASP A 140 -12.76 -8.36 -6.07
C ASP A 140 -13.31 -8.33 -4.63
N TYR A 141 -14.42 -7.62 -4.44
CA TYR A 141 -15.09 -7.51 -3.14
C TYR A 141 -15.69 -8.83 -2.63
N ASP A 142 -15.95 -9.77 -3.53
CA ASP A 142 -16.48 -11.10 -3.22
C ASP A 142 -15.35 -12.14 -2.99
N GLY A 143 -14.08 -11.71 -3.09
CA GLY A 143 -12.89 -12.54 -2.90
C GLY A 143 -12.45 -13.32 -4.14
N ASN A 144 -13.08 -13.12 -5.30
CA ASN A 144 -12.68 -13.81 -6.53
C ASN A 144 -11.34 -13.26 -7.04
N HIS A 145 -10.47 -14.15 -7.49
CA HIS A 145 -9.16 -13.77 -8.03
C HIS A 145 -9.32 -13.07 -9.39
N LEU A 146 -8.91 -11.80 -9.44
CA LEU A 146 -8.94 -10.96 -10.65
C LEU A 146 -7.65 -11.05 -11.49
N GLY A 147 -6.62 -11.74 -10.99
CA GLY A 147 -5.31 -11.86 -11.63
C GLY A 147 -4.19 -11.18 -10.84
N ALA A 148 -2.96 -11.29 -11.35
CA ALA A 148 -1.78 -10.69 -10.74
C ALA A 148 -1.70 -9.18 -11.00
N LYS A 149 -1.36 -8.42 -9.96
CA LYS A 149 -0.82 -7.06 -10.03
C LYS A 149 0.69 -7.12 -10.34
N PRO A 150 1.24 -6.16 -11.08
CA PRO A 150 2.67 -6.11 -11.36
C PRO A 150 3.52 -5.76 -10.12
N PRO A 151 4.84 -6.04 -10.14
CA PRO A 151 5.78 -5.57 -9.13
C PRO A 151 5.69 -4.06 -8.93
N LEU A 152 5.59 -3.61 -7.68
CA LEU A 152 5.55 -2.18 -7.37
C LEU A 152 6.86 -1.48 -7.75
N GLU A 153 8.00 -2.19 -7.72
CA GLU A 153 9.27 -1.65 -8.23
C GLU A 153 9.27 -1.40 -9.74
N ALA A 154 8.58 -2.23 -10.53
CA ALA A 154 8.46 -2.04 -11.97
C ALA A 154 7.62 -0.80 -12.30
N LEU A 155 6.53 -0.58 -11.55
CA LEU A 155 5.70 0.63 -11.68
C LEU A 155 6.46 1.91 -11.31
N GLU A 156 7.24 1.90 -10.22
CA GLU A 156 8.07 3.03 -9.83
C GLU A 156 9.23 3.27 -10.82
N LYS A 157 9.89 2.21 -11.33
CA LYS A 157 10.92 2.32 -12.38
C LYS A 157 10.36 2.96 -13.65
N LYS A 158 9.17 2.55 -14.10
CA LYS A 158 8.52 3.07 -15.32
C LYS A 158 7.95 4.48 -15.16
N PHE A 159 7.12 4.71 -14.14
CA PHE A 159 6.30 5.92 -14.02
C PHE A 159 6.83 6.93 -12.98
N LYS A 160 7.74 6.52 -12.09
CA LYS A 160 8.38 7.37 -11.07
C LYS A 160 7.32 8.09 -10.22
N SER A 161 7.34 9.42 -10.15
CA SER A 161 6.30 10.17 -9.43
C SER A 161 4.94 10.26 -10.14
N LYS A 162 4.83 9.90 -11.43
CA LYS A 162 3.60 10.12 -12.23
C LYS A 162 2.43 9.28 -11.76
N TRP A 163 2.65 7.99 -11.44
CA TRP A 163 1.57 7.09 -10.98
C TRP A 163 1.07 7.38 -9.56
N ARG A 164 1.79 8.21 -8.81
CA ARG A 164 1.52 8.58 -7.41
C ARG A 164 1.47 10.09 -7.22
N LYS A 165 0.91 10.80 -8.21
CA LYS A 165 0.87 12.27 -8.31
C LYS A 165 0.10 12.94 -7.15
N LEU A 166 -0.89 12.26 -6.59
CA LEU A 166 -1.71 12.74 -5.48
C LEU A 166 -0.95 12.68 -4.13
N ALA A 167 -1.24 13.61 -3.22
CA ALA A 167 -0.51 13.75 -1.95
C ALA A 167 -0.64 12.53 -1.02
N LYS A 168 -1.82 11.88 -0.99
CA LYS A 168 -2.07 10.64 -0.23
C LYS A 168 -1.20 9.48 -0.76
N PRO A 169 -1.31 9.06 -2.04
CA PRO A 169 -0.37 8.13 -2.70
C PRO A 169 1.10 8.41 -2.46
N LYS A 170 1.57 9.65 -2.66
CA LYS A 170 2.97 10.02 -2.44
C LYS A 170 3.44 9.71 -1.01
N THR A 171 2.59 9.94 -0.01
CA THR A 171 2.89 9.72 1.40
C THR A 171 2.83 8.24 1.77
N ALA A 172 1.82 7.51 1.26
CA ALA A 172 1.71 6.06 1.44
C ALA A 172 2.91 5.32 0.82
N TRP A 173 3.23 5.62 -0.45
CA TRP A 173 4.38 5.07 -1.15
C TRP A 173 5.69 5.28 -0.39
N GLY A 174 5.89 6.49 0.15
CA GLY A 174 7.09 6.83 0.92
C GLY A 174 7.28 5.98 2.19
N ARG A 175 6.20 5.45 2.80
CA ARG A 175 6.27 4.52 3.93
C ARG A 175 6.51 3.09 3.48
N ILE A 176 5.75 2.66 2.47
CA ILE A 176 5.68 1.28 1.97
C ILE A 176 7.02 0.87 1.33
N ARG A 177 7.58 1.72 0.46
CA ARG A 177 8.85 1.43 -0.24
C ARG A 177 10.07 1.36 0.68
N MET A 178 10.01 1.94 1.88
CA MET A 178 11.19 2.16 2.71
C MET A 178 11.77 0.86 3.29
N ILE A 179 10.92 -0.12 3.61
CA ILE A 179 11.37 -1.44 4.08
C ILE A 179 12.01 -2.23 2.93
N PRO A 180 11.38 -2.40 1.74
CA PRO A 180 12.04 -3.02 0.59
C PRO A 180 13.29 -2.29 0.10
N GLU A 181 13.30 -0.96 0.02
CA GLU A 181 14.50 -0.18 -0.37
C GLU A 181 15.66 -0.40 0.61
N TYR A 182 15.38 -0.55 1.91
CA TYR A 182 16.40 -0.91 2.91
C TYR A 182 16.90 -2.35 2.75
N ILE A 183 16.00 -3.32 2.56
CA ILE A 183 16.38 -4.73 2.32
C ILE A 183 17.32 -4.83 1.12
N ILE A 184 17.00 -4.17 0.00
CA ILE A 184 17.86 -4.09 -1.19
C ILE A 184 19.20 -3.42 -0.85
N SER A 185 19.18 -2.30 -0.13
CA SER A 185 20.39 -1.54 0.20
C SER A 185 21.37 -2.33 1.08
N GLU A 186 20.88 -2.97 2.15
CA GLU A 186 21.74 -3.74 3.07
C GLU A 186 22.16 -5.09 2.47
N SER A 187 21.28 -5.75 1.72
CA SER A 187 21.61 -6.97 0.95
C SER A 187 22.79 -6.71 0.02
N ASN A 188 22.73 -5.63 -0.78
CA ASN A 188 23.81 -5.23 -1.68
C ASN A 188 25.07 -4.75 -0.92
N ALA A 189 24.92 -4.03 0.20
CA ALA A 189 26.06 -3.49 0.94
C ALA A 189 26.86 -4.55 1.70
N ARG A 190 26.22 -5.67 2.07
CA ARG A 190 26.82 -6.77 2.85
C ARG A 190 27.08 -8.03 2.02
N ASP A 191 26.68 -8.04 0.75
CA ASP A 191 26.69 -9.20 -0.16
C ASP A 191 25.98 -10.44 0.45
N VAL A 192 24.78 -10.22 1.01
CA VAL A 192 23.94 -11.26 1.62
C VAL A 192 22.58 -11.33 0.94
N SER A 193 21.95 -12.50 0.97
CA SER A 193 20.58 -12.67 0.45
C SER A 193 19.59 -11.73 1.15
N PRO A 194 18.63 -11.12 0.41
CA PRO A 194 17.54 -10.33 0.99
C PRO A 194 16.80 -11.03 2.14
N ARG A 195 16.71 -12.37 2.10
CA ARG A 195 16.08 -13.17 3.16
C ARG A 195 16.77 -12.98 4.52
N VAL A 196 18.11 -12.91 4.55
CA VAL A 196 18.87 -12.69 5.80
C VAL A 196 18.52 -11.34 6.41
N ILE A 197 18.38 -10.29 5.59
CA ILE A 197 17.98 -8.96 6.05
C ILE A 197 16.52 -8.96 6.52
N MET A 198 15.64 -9.76 5.89
CA MET A 198 14.25 -9.92 6.37
C MET A 198 14.19 -10.64 7.72
N ASP A 199 14.96 -11.72 7.91
CA ASP A 199 15.01 -12.45 9.18
C ASP A 199 15.59 -11.56 10.31
N GLU A 200 16.58 -10.71 10.00
CA GLU A 200 17.07 -9.67 10.94
C GLU A 200 15.99 -8.61 11.26
N LEU A 201 15.22 -8.15 10.26
CA LEU A 201 14.12 -7.22 10.47
C LEU A 201 12.97 -7.82 11.27
N GLU A 202 12.72 -9.12 11.15
CA GLU A 202 11.78 -9.88 11.99
C GLU A 202 12.29 -9.95 13.43
N ALA A 203 13.55 -10.34 13.66
CA ALA A 203 14.15 -10.33 14.99
C ALA A 203 14.10 -8.94 15.68
N LEU A 204 14.29 -7.85 14.91
CA LEU A 204 14.14 -6.48 15.42
C LEU A 204 12.71 -6.13 15.88
N ARG A 205 11.66 -6.86 15.46
CA ARG A 205 10.28 -6.67 15.94
C ARG A 205 10.04 -7.30 17.31
N ASP A 206 10.84 -8.30 17.67
CA ASP A 206 10.64 -9.14 18.87
C ASP A 206 11.51 -8.69 20.06
N LEU A 207 12.52 -7.84 19.84
CA LEU A 207 13.51 -7.43 20.85
C LEU A 207 12.93 -6.71 22.09
N ASP A 208 11.79 -6.04 21.99
CA ASP A 208 11.17 -5.32 23.12
C ASP A 208 10.39 -6.25 24.08
N GLY A 209 10.33 -7.56 23.82
CA GLY A 209 9.67 -8.53 24.71
C GLY A 209 8.16 -8.37 24.87
N GLY A 210 7.54 -7.52 24.04
CA GLY A 210 6.09 -7.28 23.97
C GLY A 210 5.46 -7.87 22.70
N GLU A 211 4.25 -7.43 22.36
CA GLU A 211 3.61 -7.85 21.10
C GLU A 211 4.42 -7.40 19.87
N PRO A 212 4.58 -8.27 18.85
CA PRO A 212 5.45 -8.01 17.71
C PRO A 212 4.96 -6.79 16.92
N CYS A 213 5.74 -5.71 16.97
CA CYS A 213 5.27 -4.41 16.47
C CYS A 213 4.92 -4.48 14.97
N GLY A 214 3.80 -3.86 14.56
CA GLY A 214 3.36 -3.90 13.16
C GLY A 214 4.33 -3.21 12.20
N LEU A 215 4.23 -3.47 10.89
CA LEU A 215 5.16 -2.91 9.89
C LEU A 215 5.23 -1.36 9.92
N SER A 216 4.14 -0.68 10.27
CA SER A 216 4.11 0.77 10.50
C SER A 216 4.98 1.24 11.68
N ALA A 217 5.23 0.39 12.67
CA ALA A 217 6.17 0.64 13.77
C ALA A 217 7.61 0.28 13.37
N LEU A 218 7.83 -0.88 12.73
CA LEU A 218 9.12 -1.26 12.15
C LEU A 218 9.66 -0.17 11.21
N SER A 219 8.80 0.40 10.36
CA SER A 219 9.10 1.55 9.51
C SER A 219 9.66 2.75 10.32
N LYS A 220 9.06 3.09 11.47
CA LYS A 220 9.56 4.18 12.34
C LYS A 220 10.91 3.84 12.98
N LEU A 221 11.07 2.62 13.50
CA LEU A 221 12.31 2.13 14.10
C LEU A 221 13.45 2.16 13.09
N LEU A 222 13.21 1.63 11.88
CA LEU A 222 14.16 1.63 10.78
C LEU A 222 14.60 3.04 10.38
N LYS A 223 13.65 3.97 10.30
CA LYS A 223 13.96 5.38 10.01
C LYS A 223 14.81 6.03 11.10
N ALA A 224 14.57 5.70 12.37
CA ALA A 224 15.41 6.15 13.48
C ALA A 224 16.83 5.54 13.40
N HIS A 225 16.94 4.23 13.15
CA HIS A 225 18.21 3.52 12.98
C HIS A 225 19.07 4.09 11.84
N ILE A 226 18.48 4.32 10.66
CA ILE A 226 19.15 4.96 9.52
C ILE A 226 19.61 6.39 9.89
N SER A 227 18.75 7.16 10.55
CA SER A 227 19.08 8.55 10.95
C SER A 227 20.22 8.59 11.98
N GLY A 228 20.23 7.65 12.93
CA GLY A 228 21.30 7.50 13.93
C GLY A 228 22.64 7.10 13.31
N ARG A 229 22.65 6.13 12.38
CA ARG A 229 23.87 5.75 11.62
C ARG A 229 24.44 6.94 10.86
N LEU A 230 23.60 7.75 10.22
CA LEU A 230 24.05 8.94 9.48
C LEU A 230 24.64 10.01 10.41
N GLN A 231 24.02 10.27 11.57
CA GLN A 231 24.56 11.24 12.55
C GLN A 231 25.87 10.77 13.19
N ALA A 232 26.02 9.47 13.45
CA ALA A 232 27.28 8.90 13.93
C ALA A 232 28.42 9.08 12.91
N GLN A 233 28.13 8.94 11.61
CA GLN A 233 29.11 9.12 10.53
C GLN A 233 29.52 10.58 10.33
N THR A 234 28.59 11.55 10.45
CA THR A 234 28.96 12.98 10.39
C THR A 234 29.87 13.36 11.55
N ASN A 235 29.51 12.95 12.77
CA ASN A 235 30.28 13.29 13.97
C ASN A 235 31.68 12.65 13.98
N ALA A 236 31.83 11.45 13.40
CA ALA A 236 33.13 10.80 13.21
C ALA A 236 34.01 11.47 12.13
N THR A 237 33.42 12.25 11.21
CA THR A 237 34.17 12.94 10.16
C THR A 237 34.73 14.27 10.66
N ASP A 238 33.95 15.03 11.44
CA ASP A 238 34.41 16.30 12.02
C ASP A 238 35.47 16.12 13.13
N ALA A 239 35.44 14.98 13.83
CA ALA A 239 36.39 14.65 14.91
C ALA A 239 37.83 14.31 14.45
N ASN A 240 38.12 14.33 13.15
CA ASN A 240 39.43 13.94 12.60
C ASN A 240 40.18 15.10 11.91
N THR A 241 39.89 16.35 12.33
CA THR A 241 40.53 17.57 11.77
C THR A 241 41.24 18.42 12.84
N GLU A 242 41.75 17.80 13.92
CA GLU A 242 42.65 18.43 14.89
C GLU A 242 43.83 17.50 15.20
N ASP A 243 44.91 17.61 14.40
CA ASP A 243 46.30 17.69 14.88
C ASP A 243 47.33 17.57 13.73
N THR A 244 47.53 18.66 12.99
CA THR A 244 48.86 18.96 12.44
C THR A 244 48.98 20.46 12.19
N ASN A 245 49.56 21.21 13.14
CA ASN A 245 49.87 22.62 12.90
C ASN A 245 51.21 23.05 13.50
N GLY A 246 52.08 23.56 12.64
CA GLY A 246 53.41 24.09 12.94
C GLY A 246 54.42 23.73 11.85
N ASN A 247 55.16 24.65 11.24
CA ASN A 247 55.12 26.13 11.32
C ASN A 247 55.96 26.73 10.15
N VAL A 248 55.64 27.93 9.63
CA VAL A 248 56.51 28.83 8.77
C VAL A 248 56.91 28.29 7.36
N ASP A 249 56.87 28.96 6.19
CA ASP A 249 56.50 30.33 5.72
C ASP A 249 56.11 30.33 4.19
N PRO A 250 55.67 31.48 3.59
CA PRO A 250 55.16 31.60 2.20
C PRO A 250 56.29 32.05 1.19
N PRO A 251 56.05 32.52 -0.08
CA PRO A 251 54.78 32.83 -0.78
C PRO A 251 54.70 32.46 -2.30
N SER A 252 53.62 32.97 -2.93
CA SER A 252 53.47 33.31 -4.37
C SER A 252 52.82 32.27 -5.30
N GLY A 253 52.01 32.74 -6.26
CA GLY A 253 51.59 31.93 -7.42
C GLY A 253 50.08 31.80 -7.69
N SER A 254 49.43 32.91 -8.03
CA SER A 254 48.27 33.02 -8.95
C SER A 254 47.60 31.74 -9.52
N LYS A 255 46.28 31.54 -9.26
CA LYS A 255 45.20 31.53 -10.29
C LYS A 255 43.85 30.95 -9.79
N LYS A 256 42.86 31.84 -9.69
CA LYS A 256 41.59 31.77 -10.44
C LYS A 256 41.03 30.36 -10.78
N ARG A 257 40.10 29.84 -9.96
CA ARG A 257 38.88 29.18 -10.47
C ARG A 257 37.72 29.28 -9.49
N LYS A 258 36.51 29.33 -10.07
CA LYS A 258 35.26 29.80 -9.45
C LYS A 258 34.37 28.59 -9.14
N ALA A 259 34.09 28.34 -7.86
CA ALA A 259 33.11 27.36 -7.42
C ALA A 259 32.19 28.03 -6.39
N GLN A 260 31.08 28.61 -6.85
CA GLN A 260 30.02 29.06 -5.95
C GLN A 260 29.21 27.82 -5.54
N GLY A 261 29.36 27.42 -4.28
CA GLY A 261 28.54 26.37 -3.68
C GLY A 261 27.07 26.80 -3.58
N CYS A 262 26.19 25.80 -3.50
CA CYS A 262 24.78 26.00 -3.25
C CYS A 262 24.56 26.74 -1.92
N ILE A 263 23.73 27.79 -1.91
CA ILE A 263 23.01 28.20 -0.71
C ILE A 263 21.52 28.04 -0.97
N LEU A 264 20.98 26.97 -0.38
CA LEU A 264 19.56 26.77 -0.14
C LEU A 264 19.06 27.92 0.76
N ARG A 265 18.10 28.72 0.29
CA ARG A 265 17.27 29.54 1.19
C ARG A 265 15.80 29.26 0.98
N GLN A 266 15.13 29.05 2.10
CA GLN A 266 13.72 28.71 2.21
C GLN A 266 12.84 29.95 2.07
N SER A 267 11.56 29.70 1.76
CA SER A 267 10.39 30.47 2.20
C SER A 267 10.36 31.98 1.95
N ASP A 268 9.44 32.39 1.06
CA ASP A 268 8.37 33.26 1.55
C ASP A 268 7.04 33.05 0.79
N LYS A 269 5.94 32.91 1.52
CA LYS A 269 4.58 32.79 0.99
C LYS A 269 3.75 34.00 1.44
N LYS A 270 3.55 34.99 0.58
CA LYS A 270 2.49 36.01 0.75
C LYS A 270 2.19 36.78 -0.55
N LYS A 271 1.02 36.49 -1.13
CA LYS A 271 0.17 37.36 -1.98
C LYS A 271 -1.18 36.66 -2.08
N LYS A 272 -2.19 37.13 -1.35
CA LYS A 272 -3.17 38.15 -1.79
C LYS A 272 -3.81 37.77 -3.13
N PHE A 273 -4.96 37.11 -3.06
CA PHE A 273 -6.01 37.24 -4.06
C PHE A 273 -6.86 38.46 -3.71
N VAL A 274 -7.04 39.34 -4.68
CA VAL A 274 -8.12 40.32 -4.77
C VAL A 274 -8.49 40.34 -6.24
N PHE A 275 -9.67 39.80 -6.55
CA PHE A 275 -10.70 40.29 -7.48
C PHE A 275 -11.78 39.20 -7.58
#